data_AF-A0A254NJA3-F1
#
_entry.id   AF-A0A254NJA3-F1
#
_cell.length_a   1.000
_cell.length_b   1.000
_cell.length_c   1.000
_cell.angle_alpha   90.00
_cell.angle_beta   90.00
_cell.angle_gamma   90.00
#
_symmetry.space_group_name_H-M   'P 1'
#
loop_
_entity.id
_entity.type
_entity.pdbx_description
1 polymer ?
#
loop_
_entity_poly.entity_id
_entity_poly.type
_entity_poly.pdbx_seq_one_letter_code
_entity_poly.pdbx_strand_id
1 'polypeptide(L)'
;MAALENLKVLKKDMERRKTDIDSFLFTYEKFEYIVLVRLYERDEPKPDFALLKLEFVKTWAGRERLRVPANASSLIVEAGMFRHYFGIPYGAKLGEAFRQFYGMLGEFVPTRVVPDKSDAERKEIRKQKEDAKKSGVFSPQT
;
A
#
# COMPACT_ATOMS: atom_id res chain seq x y z
N MET A 1 -17.72 9.29 7.07
CA MET A 1 -16.32 9.07 7.49
C MET A 1 -15.52 8.60 6.29
N ALA A 2 -14.28 9.07 6.13
CA ALA A 2 -13.42 8.60 5.05
C ALA A 2 -12.88 7.22 5.43
N ALA A 3 -13.08 6.21 4.58
CA ALA A 3 -12.82 4.81 4.94
C ALA A 3 -11.34 4.54 5.31
N LEU A 4 -10.41 5.34 4.79
CA LEU A 4 -8.96 5.18 5.00
C LEU A 4 -8.37 6.37 5.77
N GLU A 5 -9.13 6.99 6.68
CA GLU A 5 -8.67 8.15 7.44
C GLU A 5 -7.42 7.85 8.29
N ASN A 6 -7.28 6.60 8.75
CA ASN A 6 -6.10 6.11 9.47
C ASN A 6 -4.79 6.30 8.68
N LEU A 7 -4.83 6.34 7.33
CA LEU A 7 -3.64 6.63 6.52
C LEU A 7 -3.08 8.03 6.79
N LYS A 8 -3.94 9.02 7.09
CA LYS A 8 -3.49 10.37 7.48
C LYS A 8 -2.76 10.35 8.81
N VAL A 9 -3.28 9.57 9.76
CA VAL A 9 -2.71 9.45 11.11
C VAL A 9 -1.37 8.72 11.04
N LEU A 10 -1.33 7.59 10.32
CA LEU A 10 -0.12 6.81 10.10
C LEU A 10 0.96 7.65 9.42
N LYS A 11 0.63 8.38 8.35
CA LYS A 11 1.56 9.28 7.67
C LYS A 11 2.23 10.25 8.65
N LYS A 12 1.45 10.90 9.52
CA LYS A 12 1.99 11.85 10.51
C LYS A 12 2.92 11.18 11.52
N ASP A 13 2.61 9.96 11.95
CA ASP A 13 3.48 9.21 12.86
C ASP A 13 4.77 8.75 12.15
N MET A 14 4.69 8.30 10.91
CA MET A 14 5.84 7.96 10.06
C MET A 14 6.77 9.16 9.87
N GLU A 15 6.23 10.35 9.55
CA GLU A 15 7.00 11.59 9.43
C GLU A 15 7.69 11.98 10.74
N ARG A 16 6.98 11.87 11.87
CA ARG A 16 7.54 12.14 13.21
C ARG A 16 8.69 11.18 13.56
N ARG A 17 8.57 9.92 13.18
CA ARG A 17 9.57 8.86 13.44
C ARG A 17 10.66 8.80 12.36
N LYS A 18 10.63 9.68 11.36
CA LYS A 18 11.55 9.66 10.20
C LYS A 18 11.61 8.29 9.53
N THR A 19 10.45 7.65 9.37
CA THR A 19 10.31 6.32 8.77
C THR A 19 9.62 6.46 7.41
N ASP A 20 10.32 6.14 6.33
CA ASP A 20 9.79 6.32 4.97
C ASP A 20 8.89 5.17 4.51
N ILE A 21 9.08 3.98 5.11
CA ILE A 21 8.36 2.75 4.77
C ILE A 21 7.90 2.07 6.05
N ASP A 22 6.60 1.76 6.10
CA ASP A 22 6.00 0.91 7.11
C ASP A 22 5.28 -0.28 6.43
N SER A 23 4.88 -1.28 7.19
CA SER A 23 4.10 -2.42 6.69
C SER A 23 3.02 -2.86 7.64
N PHE A 24 1.99 -3.53 7.14
CA PHE A 24 1.05 -4.28 7.96
C PHE A 24 0.49 -5.46 7.17
N LEU A 25 -0.03 -6.45 7.90
CA LEU A 25 -0.75 -7.57 7.31
C LEU A 25 -2.21 -7.17 7.11
N PHE A 26 -2.75 -7.49 5.94
CA PHE A 26 -4.14 -7.26 5.58
C PHE A 26 -4.74 -8.54 5.04
N THR A 27 -5.84 -8.98 5.63
CA THR A 27 -6.58 -10.15 5.15
C THR A 27 -7.85 -9.67 4.47
N TYR A 28 -8.00 -10.04 3.20
CA TYR A 28 -9.22 -9.79 2.45
C TYR A 28 -9.75 -11.13 1.94
N GLU A 29 -11.01 -11.43 2.25
CA GLU A 29 -11.61 -12.75 2.04
C GLU A 29 -10.79 -13.87 2.72
N LYS A 30 -10.11 -14.70 1.94
CA LYS A 30 -9.26 -15.81 2.43
C LYS A 30 -7.78 -15.61 2.12
N PHE A 31 -7.42 -14.43 1.63
CA PHE A 31 -6.08 -14.14 1.16
C PHE A 31 -5.41 -13.10 2.06
N GLU A 32 -4.20 -13.43 2.49
CA GLU A 32 -3.35 -12.51 3.23
C GLU A 32 -2.44 -11.73 2.27
N TYR A 33 -2.33 -10.44 2.55
CA TYR A 33 -1.50 -9.50 1.83
C TYR A 33 -0.56 -8.81 2.81
N ILE A 34 0.71 -8.67 2.42
CA ILE A 34 1.61 -7.73 3.07
C ILE A 34 1.41 -6.38 2.39
N VAL A 35 0.95 -5.39 3.15
CA VAL A 35 0.74 -4.03 2.65
C VAL A 35 1.91 -3.17 3.08
N LEU A 36 2.68 -2.69 2.13
CA LEU A 36 3.74 -1.72 2.38
C LEU A 36 3.19 -0.31 2.18
N VAL A 37 3.45 0.56 3.14
CA VAL A 37 3.09 1.98 3.13
C VAL A 37 4.35 2.78 2.90
N ARG A 38 4.40 3.60 1.83
CA ARG A 38 5.55 4.45 1.51
C ARG A 38 5.16 5.91 1.42
N LEU A 39 5.95 6.78 2.03
CA LEU A 39 5.86 8.23 1.86
C LEU A 39 6.47 8.66 0.52
N TYR A 40 5.89 9.69 -0.09
CA TYR A 40 6.50 10.34 -1.25
C TYR A 40 7.74 11.11 -0.81
N GLU A 41 8.80 11.02 -1.59
CA GLU A 41 9.99 11.87 -1.42
C GLU A 41 9.69 13.30 -1.90
N ARG A 42 10.46 14.29 -1.44
CA ARG A 42 10.21 15.72 -1.77
C ARG A 42 10.20 15.99 -3.27
N ASP A 43 11.04 15.28 -4.02
CA ASP A 43 11.26 15.49 -5.46
C ASP A 43 10.58 14.43 -6.32
N GLU A 44 9.72 13.59 -5.73
CA GLU A 44 9.01 12.54 -6.46
C GLU A 44 7.68 13.07 -7.03
N PRO A 45 7.36 12.79 -8.31
CA PRO A 45 6.07 13.17 -8.89
C PRO A 45 4.93 12.53 -8.10
N LYS A 46 4.15 13.39 -7.46
CA LYS A 46 3.00 13.01 -6.65
C LYS A 46 1.71 13.27 -7.43
N PRO A 47 0.89 12.24 -7.72
CA PRO A 47 -0.40 12.44 -8.35
C PRO A 47 -1.28 13.37 -7.51
N ASP A 48 -2.12 14.16 -8.19
CA ASP A 48 -3.12 14.96 -7.52
C ASP A 48 -3.95 14.06 -6.58
N PHE A 49 -4.24 14.58 -5.38
CA PHE A 49 -4.98 13.89 -4.33
C PHE A 49 -4.31 12.69 -3.65
N ALA A 50 -3.16 12.20 -4.13
CA ALA A 50 -2.44 11.13 -3.42
C ALA A 50 -1.94 11.61 -2.04
N LEU A 51 -1.90 10.74 -1.06
CA LEU A 51 -1.27 11.01 0.25
C LEU A 51 0.01 10.20 0.41
N LEU A 52 -0.03 8.93 0.02
CA LEU A 52 1.05 7.95 0.16
C LEU A 52 0.89 6.87 -0.92
N LYS A 53 1.88 5.98 -1.03
CA LYS A 53 1.83 4.81 -1.91
C LYS A 53 1.58 3.57 -1.08
N LEU A 54 0.68 2.71 -1.55
CA LEU A 54 0.46 1.38 -1.01
C LEU A 54 0.97 0.34 -2.00
N GLU A 55 1.68 -0.65 -1.50
CA GLU A 55 2.10 -1.83 -2.26
C GLU A 55 1.52 -3.07 -1.59
N PHE A 56 0.58 -3.71 -2.27
CA PHE A 56 0.01 -4.98 -1.84
C PHE A 56 0.89 -6.10 -2.39
N VAL A 57 1.31 -7.02 -1.54
CA VAL A 57 2.10 -8.20 -1.91
C VAL A 57 1.33 -9.46 -1.53
N LYS A 58 0.98 -10.28 -2.52
CA LYS A 58 0.33 -11.58 -2.27
C LYS A 58 1.34 -12.54 -1.63
N THR A 59 0.96 -13.18 -0.53
CA THR A 59 1.79 -14.19 0.15
C THR A 59 1.72 -15.57 -0.52
N TRP A 60 0.71 -15.80 -1.37
CA TRP A 60 0.34 -17.13 -1.87
C TRP A 60 0.48 -17.36 -3.39
N ALA A 61 0.55 -16.30 -4.22
CA ALA A 61 0.62 -16.42 -5.69
C ALA A 61 1.79 -15.62 -6.28
N GLY A 62 2.92 -16.30 -6.53
CA GLY A 62 4.02 -15.75 -7.33
C GLY A 62 4.68 -14.47 -6.83
N ARG A 63 4.35 -14.02 -5.60
CA ARG A 63 4.69 -12.69 -5.07
C ARG A 63 4.28 -11.56 -6.02
N GLU A 64 3.12 -11.68 -6.67
CA GLU A 64 2.55 -10.59 -7.45
C GLU A 64 2.33 -9.36 -6.56
N ARG A 65 2.68 -8.19 -7.09
CA ARG A 65 2.61 -6.92 -6.35
C ARG A 65 1.73 -5.92 -7.09
N LEU A 66 0.90 -5.20 -6.34
CA LEU A 66 0.12 -4.07 -6.83
C LEU A 66 0.58 -2.80 -6.12
N ARG A 67 1.21 -1.88 -6.87
CA ARG A 67 1.61 -0.56 -6.38
C ARG A 67 0.58 0.46 -6.82
N VAL A 68 -0.06 1.13 -5.86
CA VAL A 68 -1.12 2.10 -6.12
C VAL A 68 -0.98 3.32 -5.21
N PRO A 69 -1.13 4.54 -5.73
CA PRO A 69 -1.32 5.72 -4.90
C PRO A 69 -2.60 5.59 -4.07
N ALA A 70 -2.62 6.15 -2.87
CA ALA A 70 -3.79 6.13 -2.00
C ALA A 70 -4.00 7.47 -1.31
N ASN A 71 -5.26 7.78 -1.01
CA ASN A 71 -5.66 8.92 -0.21
C ASN A 71 -6.52 8.47 0.98
N ALA A 72 -7.07 9.41 1.75
CA ALA A 72 -7.83 9.07 2.96
C ALA A 72 -9.19 8.41 2.69
N SER A 73 -9.62 8.32 1.43
CA SER A 73 -10.92 7.78 1.03
C SER A 73 -10.80 6.52 0.20
N SER A 74 -9.80 6.41 -0.69
CA SER A 74 -9.68 5.30 -1.64
C SER A 74 -8.25 5.08 -2.14
N LEU A 75 -8.07 3.94 -2.81
CA LEU A 75 -6.93 3.72 -3.72
C LEU A 75 -7.21 4.44 -5.05
N ILE A 76 -6.15 4.96 -5.66
CA ILE A 76 -6.19 5.54 -7.01
C ILE A 76 -5.79 4.43 -7.98
N VAL A 77 -6.78 3.64 -8.41
CA VAL A 77 -6.60 2.42 -9.20
C VAL A 77 -7.75 2.24 -10.18
N GLU A 78 -7.46 1.69 -11.35
CA GLU A 78 -8.50 1.34 -12.32
C GLU A 78 -9.37 0.17 -11.81
N ALA A 79 -10.68 0.27 -12.04
CA ALA A 79 -11.65 -0.76 -11.67
C ALA A 79 -11.29 -2.18 -12.16
N GLY A 80 -10.84 -2.31 -13.41
CA GLY A 80 -10.45 -3.60 -13.98
C GLY A 80 -9.24 -4.21 -13.26
N MET A 81 -8.23 -3.39 -12.99
CA MET A 81 -7.02 -3.80 -12.26
C MET A 81 -7.34 -4.20 -10.81
N PHE A 82 -8.14 -3.39 -10.11
CA PHE A 82 -8.61 -3.70 -8.77
C PHE A 82 -9.35 -5.04 -8.74
N ARG A 83 -10.29 -5.22 -9.67
CA ARG A 83 -11.08 -6.44 -9.81
C ARG A 83 -10.20 -7.67 -10.01
N HIS A 84 -9.28 -7.60 -10.97
CA HIS A 84 -8.40 -8.71 -11.30
C HIS A 84 -7.46 -9.05 -10.13
N TYR A 85 -6.86 -8.04 -9.52
CA TYR A 85 -5.85 -8.26 -8.48
C TYR A 85 -6.44 -8.83 -7.17
N PHE A 86 -7.59 -8.30 -6.74
CA PHE A 86 -8.27 -8.73 -5.50
C PHE A 86 -9.31 -9.84 -5.74
N GLY A 87 -9.42 -10.37 -6.96
CA GLY A 87 -10.28 -11.52 -7.27
C GLY A 87 -11.77 -11.22 -7.18
N ILE A 88 -12.22 -10.00 -7.49
CA ILE A 88 -13.63 -9.62 -7.40
C ILE A 88 -14.42 -10.28 -8.57
N PRO A 89 -15.39 -11.19 -8.33
CA PRO A 89 -16.06 -11.93 -9.41
C PRO A 89 -16.85 -11.02 -10.34
N TYR A 90 -16.88 -11.26 -11.66
CA TYR A 90 -17.55 -10.38 -12.66
C TYR A 90 -19.04 -10.06 -12.38
N GLY A 91 -19.77 -10.99 -11.76
CA GLY A 91 -21.17 -10.78 -11.35
C GLY A 91 -21.36 -9.90 -10.10
N ALA A 92 -20.30 -9.57 -9.37
CA ALA A 92 -20.38 -8.71 -8.19
C ALA A 92 -20.59 -7.24 -8.55
N LYS A 93 -21.42 -6.55 -7.76
CA LYS A 93 -21.60 -5.10 -7.85
C LYS A 93 -20.34 -4.40 -7.36
N LEU A 94 -19.64 -3.76 -8.29
CA LEU A 94 -18.32 -3.19 -8.03
C LEU A 94 -18.33 -2.10 -6.93
N GLY A 95 -19.39 -1.28 -6.87
CA GLY A 95 -19.51 -0.25 -5.83
C GLY A 95 -19.63 -0.82 -4.41
N GLU A 96 -20.32 -1.96 -4.25
CA GLU A 96 -20.41 -2.67 -2.96
C GLU A 96 -19.06 -3.31 -2.60
N ALA A 97 -18.37 -3.89 -3.58
CA ALA A 97 -17.04 -4.46 -3.42
C ALA A 97 -16.02 -3.40 -2.96
N PHE A 98 -16.02 -2.20 -3.56
CA PHE A 98 -15.17 -1.09 -3.11
C PHE A 98 -15.48 -0.67 -1.67
N ARG A 99 -16.77 -0.52 -1.33
CA ARG A 99 -17.17 -0.14 0.03
C ARG A 99 -16.69 -1.16 1.07
N GLN A 100 -16.90 -2.45 0.82
CA GLN A 100 -16.48 -3.51 1.73
C GLN A 100 -14.95 -3.56 1.85
N PHE A 101 -14.25 -3.51 0.72
CA PHE A 101 -12.79 -3.52 0.70
C PHE A 101 -12.20 -2.33 1.47
N TYR A 102 -12.67 -1.11 1.22
CA TYR A 102 -12.12 0.07 1.90
C TYR A 102 -12.51 0.12 3.38
N GLY A 103 -13.70 -0.38 3.74
CA GLY A 103 -14.09 -0.54 5.15
C GLY A 103 -13.12 -1.45 5.89
N MET A 104 -12.89 -2.66 5.37
CA MET A 104 -11.95 -3.60 5.96
C MET A 104 -10.51 -3.08 5.94
N LEU A 105 -10.04 -2.55 4.82
CA LEU A 105 -8.68 -2.01 4.73
C LEU A 105 -8.46 -0.93 5.79
N GLY A 106 -9.42 -0.02 5.97
CA GLY A 106 -9.37 1.06 6.96
C GLY A 106 -9.19 0.58 8.40
N GLU A 107 -9.87 -0.51 8.77
CA GLU A 107 -9.75 -1.15 10.09
C GLU A 107 -8.38 -1.77 10.32
N PHE A 108 -7.74 -2.28 9.26
CA PHE A 108 -6.40 -2.87 9.33
C PHE A 108 -5.27 -1.84 9.24
N VAL A 109 -5.54 -0.62 8.75
CA VAL A 109 -4.51 0.43 8.71
C VAL A 109 -4.12 0.82 10.15
N PRO A 110 -2.87 0.60 10.57
CA PRO A 110 -2.44 0.99 11.90
C PRO A 110 -2.35 2.52 11.99
N THR A 111 -2.72 3.09 13.14
CA THR A 111 -2.58 4.54 13.37
C THR A 111 -1.18 4.97 13.79
N ARG A 112 -0.28 4.02 14.03
CA ARG A 112 1.11 4.23 14.47
C ARG A 112 2.00 3.21 13.76
N VAL A 113 3.26 3.57 13.54
CA VAL A 113 4.29 2.68 13.01
C VAL A 113 4.37 1.45 13.90
N VAL A 114 4.20 0.27 13.31
CA VAL A 114 4.22 -1.01 14.02
C VAL A 114 5.68 -1.48 14.14
N PRO A 115 6.27 -1.56 15.34
CA PRO A 115 7.69 -1.90 15.51
C PRO A 115 7.98 -3.39 15.28
N ASP A 116 7.05 -4.26 15.66
CA ASP A 116 7.20 -5.71 15.58
C ASP A 116 6.74 -6.23 14.23
N LYS A 117 7.67 -6.27 13.28
CA LYS A 117 7.46 -6.84 11.94
C LYS A 117 7.79 -8.31 11.89
N SER A 118 6.93 -9.10 11.22
CA SER A 118 7.24 -10.48 10.84
C SER A 118 8.44 -10.56 9.90
N ASP A 119 9.10 -11.73 9.83
CA ASP A 119 10.23 -11.93 8.91
C ASP A 119 9.86 -11.72 7.45
N ALA A 120 8.61 -12.06 7.08
CA ALA A 120 8.07 -11.82 5.76
C ALA A 120 7.97 -10.32 5.45
N GLU A 121 7.42 -9.53 6.37
CA GLU A 121 7.36 -8.06 6.24
C GLU A 121 8.75 -7.43 6.16
N ARG A 122 9.68 -7.84 7.04
CA ARG A 122 11.07 -7.34 7.03
C ARG A 122 11.75 -7.60 5.69
N LYS A 123 11.53 -8.79 5.12
CA LYS A 123 12.05 -9.17 3.81
C LYS A 123 11.48 -8.30 2.69
N GLU A 124 10.18 -8.05 2.69
CA GLU A 124 9.53 -7.23 1.67
C GLU A 124 9.95 -5.75 1.78
N ILE A 125 10.05 -5.20 2.99
CA ILE A 125 10.59 -3.85 3.23
C ILE A 125 12.03 -3.74 2.69
N ARG A 126 12.90 -4.71 3.01
CA ARG A 126 14.29 -4.72 2.54
C ARG A 126 14.35 -4.77 1.02
N LYS A 127 13.58 -5.66 0.39
CA LYS A 127 13.54 -5.79 -1.07
C LYS A 127 13.03 -4.51 -1.73
N GLN A 128 12.01 -3.86 -1.17
CA GLN A 128 11.52 -2.59 -1.70
C GLN A 128 12.60 -1.49 -1.63
N LYS A 129 13.34 -1.39 -0.52
CA LYS A 129 14.48 -0.45 -0.40
C LYS A 129 15.57 -0.73 -1.43
N GLU A 130 15.88 -2.00 -1.69
CA GLU A 130 16.85 -2.41 -2.72
C GLU A 130 16.37 -2.07 -4.14
N ASP A 131 15.08 -2.29 -4.43
CA ASP A 131 14.45 -1.94 -5.71
C ASP A 131 14.45 -0.41 -5.93
N ALA A 132 14.15 0.38 -4.89
CA ALA A 132 14.19 1.84 -4.94
C ALA A 132 15.61 2.39 -5.17
N LYS A 133 16.63 1.74 -4.58
CA LYS A 133 18.04 2.10 -4.80
C LYS A 133 18.49 1.80 -6.23
N LYS A 134 18.00 0.71 -6.84
CA LYS A 134 18.32 0.37 -8.23
C LYS A 134 17.66 1.31 -9.25
N SER A 135 16.45 1.82 -8.97
CA SER A 135 15.82 2.84 -9.83
C SER A 135 16.47 4.23 -9.72
N GLY A 136 17.24 4.49 -8.66
CA GLY A 136 17.98 5.74 -8.45
C GLY A 136 19.41 5.76 -9.02
N VAL A 137 19.84 4.73 -9.75
CA VAL A 137 21.16 4.67 -10.41
C VAL A 137 20.99 4.46 -11.90
N PHE A 138 20.61 5.52 -12.61
CA PHE A 138 21.01 5.72 -13.99
C PHE A 138 21.37 7.18 -14.21
N SER A 139 22.58 7.53 -13.79
CA SER A 139 23.38 8.57 -14.43
C SER A 139 24.71 7.92 -14.79
N PRO A 140 24.96 7.56 -16.06
CA PRO A 140 26.33 7.49 -16.53
C PRO A 140 26.81 8.93 -16.66
N GLN A 141 27.58 9.39 -15.67
CA GLN A 141 28.57 10.43 -15.94
C GLN A 141 29.78 9.74 -16.57
N THR A 142 30.02 9.97 -17.85
CA THR A 142 31.21 10.60 -18.45
C THR A 142 31.16 10.32 -19.95
#